data_AF-A0A4Q5YD08-F1
#
_entry.id   AF-A0A4Q5YD08-F1
#
_cell.length_a   1.000
_cell.length_b   1.000
_cell.length_c   1.000
_cell.angle_alpha   90.00
_cell.angle_beta   90.00
_cell.angle_gamma   90.00
#
_symmetry.space_group_name_H-M   'P 1'
#
loop_
_entity.id
_entity.type
_entity.pdbx_description
1 polymer ?
#
loop_
_entity_poly.entity_id
_entity_poly.type
_entity_poly.pdbx_seq_one_letter_code
_entity_poly.pdbx_strand_id
1 'polypeptide(L)'
;MTLIKEASRKNDTKTVELVVDNVPYQVKITPEKFNEDTRFFIEVNGDGGQMYAWYPDLLKLRALGEDGITLPAGLEEAISHMVVKTVYIK
;
A
#
# COMPACT_ATOMS: atom_id res chain seq x y z
N MET A 1 -9.87 -30.98 5.46
CA MET A 1 -8.62 -30.38 4.97
C MET A 1 -8.97 -29.56 3.74
N THR A 2 -9.28 -28.28 3.93
CA THR A 2 -9.83 -27.44 2.86
C THR A 2 -8.71 -26.59 2.28
N LEU A 3 -8.31 -26.92 1.06
CA LEU A 3 -7.42 -26.10 0.25
C LEU A 3 -8.19 -24.85 -0.16
N ILE A 4 -7.94 -23.73 0.51
CA ILE A 4 -8.33 -22.42 0.00
C ILE A 4 -7.45 -22.12 -1.20
N LYS A 5 -8.06 -22.23 -2.38
CA LYS A 5 -7.51 -21.81 -3.66
C LYS A 5 -7.49 -20.29 -3.62
N GLU A 6 -6.37 -19.70 -3.19
CA GLU A 6 -6.18 -18.26 -3.26
C GLU A 6 -6.29 -17.84 -4.73
N ALA A 7 -7.44 -17.25 -5.06
CA ALA A 7 -7.65 -16.61 -6.34
C ALA A 7 -6.73 -15.38 -6.37
N SER A 8 -5.50 -15.59 -6.83
CA SER A 8 -4.62 -14.52 -7.30
C SER A 8 -5.30 -13.86 -8.51
N ARG A 9 -6.29 -12.99 -8.25
CA ARG A 9 -6.54 -11.88 -9.15
C ARG A 9 -5.24 -11.09 -9.13
N LYS A 10 -4.55 -11.04 -10.26
CA LYS A 10 -3.46 -10.10 -10.51
C LYS A 10 -3.95 -8.69 -10.22
N ASN A 11 -3.88 -8.27 -8.97
CA ASN A 11 -3.74 -6.88 -8.62
C ASN A 11 -2.28 -6.59 -8.92
N ASP A 12 -2.03 -5.71 -9.88
CA ASP A 12 -0.69 -5.42 -10.40
C ASP A 12 0.16 -4.87 -9.25
N THR A 13 0.89 -5.77 -8.57
CA THR A 13 1.80 -5.40 -7.50
C THR A 13 2.85 -4.49 -8.10
N LYS A 14 2.91 -3.26 -7.59
CA LYS A 14 3.83 -2.25 -8.07
C LYS A 14 4.98 -2.10 -7.10
N THR A 15 6.18 -2.43 -7.55
CA THR A 15 7.40 -2.11 -6.82
C THR A 15 7.97 -0.80 -7.36
N VAL A 16 8.32 0.11 -6.46
CA VAL A 16 8.92 1.40 -6.77
C VAL A 16 10.14 1.62 -5.88
N GLU A 17 11.18 2.20 -6.46
CA GLU A 17 12.33 2.68 -5.73
C GLU A 17 12.19 4.20 -5.59
N LEU A 18 12.21 4.68 -4.36
CA LEU A 18 11.99 6.06 -3.98
C LEU A 18 13.18 6.56 -3.18
N VAL A 19 13.61 7.79 -3.42
CA VAL A 19 14.58 8.46 -2.57
C VAL A 19 13.84 9.56 -1.82
N VAL A 20 13.69 9.40 -0.51
CA VAL A 20 13.01 10.35 0.38
C VAL A 20 14.03 10.84 1.38
N ASP A 21 14.23 12.16 1.47
CA ASP A 21 15.22 12.78 2.38
C ASP A 21 16.65 12.19 2.25
N ASN A 22 17.08 11.86 1.03
CA ASN A 22 18.35 11.17 0.70
C ASN A 22 18.45 9.72 1.21
N VAL A 23 17.36 9.13 1.70
CA VAL A 23 17.29 7.72 2.08
C VAL A 23 16.60 6.94 0.95
N PRO A 24 17.25 5.90 0.38
CA PRO A 24 16.62 5.03 -0.61
C PRO A 24 15.65 4.06 0.07
N TYR A 25 14.45 3.95 -0.50
CA TYR A 25 13.39 3.06 -0.09
C TYR A 25 12.94 2.22 -1.27
N GLN A 26 12.86 0.91 -1.08
CA GLN A 26 12.12 0.02 -1.98
C GLN A 26 10.73 -0.18 -1.40
N VAL A 27 9.70 0.30 -2.11
CA VAL A 27 8.31 0.17 -1.69
C VAL A 27 7.57 -0.75 -2.65
N LYS A 28 6.95 -1.78 -2.11
CA LYS A 28 6.09 -2.70 -2.86
C LYS A 28 4.64 -2.49 -2.43
N ILE A 29 3.81 -2.08 -3.38
CA ILE A 29 2.41 -1.75 -3.18
C ILE A 29 1.57 -2.81 -3.89
N THR A 30 0.81 -3.59 -3.13
CA THR A 30 -0.15 -4.54 -3.68
C THR A 30 -1.55 -4.05 -3.35
N PRO A 31 -2.31 -3.56 -4.35
CA PRO A 31 -3.71 -3.23 -4.12
C PRO A 31 -4.47 -4.51 -3.76
N GLU A 32 -5.39 -4.41 -2.83
CA GLU A 32 -6.31 -5.47 -2.44
C GLU A 32 -7.71 -4.89 -2.35
N LYS A 33 -8.68 -5.58 -2.97
CA LYS A 33 -10.08 -5.22 -2.83
C LYS A 33 -10.69 -6.11 -1.76
N PHE A 34 -11.12 -5.50 -0.67
CA PHE A 34 -11.81 -6.20 0.40
C PHE A 34 -13.24 -5.68 0.47
N ASN A 35 -14.18 -6.49 -0.03
CA ASN A 35 -15.56 -6.08 -0.31
C ASN A 35 -15.59 -4.88 -1.28
N GLU A 36 -15.99 -3.71 -0.76
CA GLU A 36 -16.12 -2.46 -1.50
C GLU A 36 -14.97 -1.48 -1.19
N ASP A 37 -14.13 -1.80 -0.20
CA ASP A 37 -12.98 -0.99 0.19
C ASP A 37 -11.74 -1.36 -0.61
N THR A 38 -10.99 -0.33 -1.00
CA THR A 38 -9.65 -0.50 -1.58
C THR A 38 -8.61 -0.37 -0.49
N ARG A 39 -7.88 -1.47 -0.27
CA ARG A 39 -6.77 -1.58 0.66
C ARG A 39 -5.48 -1.73 -0.12
N PHE A 40 -4.37 -1.40 0.52
CA PHE A 40 -3.04 -1.47 -0.06
C PHE A 40 -2.14 -2.17 0.92
N PHE A 41 -1.63 -3.34 0.54
CA PHE A 41 -0.54 -3.96 1.25
C PHE A 41 0.75 -3.28 0.83
N ILE A 42 1.41 -2.60 1.76
CA ILE A 42 2.62 -1.82 1.51
C ILE A 42 3.76 -2.44 2.30
N GLU A 43 4.78 -2.87 1.58
CA GLU A 43 6.03 -3.38 2.14
C GLU A 43 7.16 -2.40 1.82
N VAL A 44 7.90 -1.99 2.85
CA VAL A 44 9.02 -1.06 2.75
C VAL A 44 10.30 -1.82 3.07
N ASN A 45 11.29 -1.80 2.18
CA ASN A 45 12.60 -2.43 2.34
C ASN A 45 12.57 -3.93 2.74
N GLY A 46 11.49 -4.65 2.42
CA GLY A 46 11.33 -6.06 2.76
C GLY A 46 10.98 -6.33 4.23
N ASP A 47 10.48 -5.33 4.98
CA ASP A 47 10.13 -5.43 6.41
C ASP A 47 8.90 -6.32 6.72
N GLY A 48 8.41 -7.09 5.74
CA GLY A 48 7.24 -7.95 5.89
C GLY A 48 5.91 -7.26 5.63
N GLY A 49 5.89 -5.93 5.52
CA GLY A 49 4.77 -5.13 5.03
C GLY A 49 3.50 -5.14 5.89
N GLN A 50 2.61 -4.20 5.60
CA GLN A 50 1.39 -4.02 6.36
C GLN A 50 0.24 -3.55 5.48
N MET A 51 -0.99 -3.81 5.92
CA MET A 51 -2.19 -3.33 5.25
C MET A 51 -2.47 -1.87 5.62
N TYR A 52 -2.79 -1.07 4.60
CA TYR A 52 -3.22 0.31 4.73
C TYR A 52 -4.56 0.48 4.00
N ALA A 53 -5.48 1.22 4.61
CA ALA A 53 -6.69 1.69 3.96
C ALA A 53 -6.44 3.07 3.35
N TRP A 54 -6.94 3.27 2.13
CA TRP A 54 -6.92 4.57 1.47
C TRP A 54 -8.17 5.37 1.84
N TYR A 55 -7.97 6.57 2.37
CA TYR A 55 -9.05 7.49 2.73
C TYR A 55 -9.11 8.61 1.68
N PRO A 56 -10.01 8.53 0.69
CA PRO A 56 -10.08 9.49 -0.40
C PRO A 56 -10.36 10.92 0.09
N ASP A 57 -11.18 11.08 1.12
CA ASP A 57 -11.54 12.38 1.70
C ASP A 57 -10.35 13.09 2.37
N LEU A 58 -9.37 12.33 2.84
CA LEU A 58 -8.18 12.84 3.53
C LEU A 58 -6.93 12.81 2.64
N LEU A 59 -7.02 12.20 1.45
CA LEU A 59 -5.90 11.90 0.56
C LEU A 59 -4.71 11.25 1.28
N LYS A 60 -5.01 10.33 2.20
CA LYS A 60 -4.01 9.70 3.08
C LYS A 60 -4.21 8.20 3.22
N LEU A 61 -3.11 7.53 3.53
CA LEU A 61 -3.07 6.13 3.90
C LEU A 61 -3.15 6.02 5.42
N ARG A 62 -3.95 5.06 5.91
CA ARG A 62 -3.99 4.73 7.33
C ARG A 62 -3.66 3.27 7.52
N ALA A 63 -2.71 2.98 8.38
CA ALA A 63 -2.40 1.62 8.79
C ALA A 63 -3.66 0.94 9.36
N LEU A 64 -3.89 -0.30 8.95
CA LEU A 64 -4.92 -1.17 9.48
C LEU A 64 -4.28 -2.13 10.49
N GLY A 65 -4.68 -2.03 11.76
CA GLY A 65 -4.17 -2.85 12.86
C GLY A 65 -3.70 -2.01 14.05
N GLU A 66 -3.58 -2.65 15.22
CA GLU A 66 -3.10 -2.00 16.44
C GLU A 66 -1.57 -1.79 16.41
N ASP A 67 -0.83 -2.65 15.72
CA ASP A 67 0.62 -2.54 15.48
C ASP A 67 0.99 -1.68 14.26
N GLY A 68 0.07 -0.81 13.85
CA GLY A 68 0.19 -0.02 12.64
C GLY A 68 1.50 0.76 12.54
N ILE A 69 2.46 0.26 11.73
CA ILE A 69 3.68 1.01 11.44
C ILE A 69 3.31 2.34 10.78
N THR A 70 3.79 3.43 11.39
CA THR A 70 3.65 4.77 10.81
C THR A 70 4.80 4.99 9.84
N LEU A 71 4.46 5.29 8.58
CA LEU A 71 5.43 5.60 7.56
C LEU A 71 6.07 6.99 7.84
N PRO A 72 7.35 7.21 7.50
CA PRO A 72 7.91 8.55 7.50
C PRO A 72 7.05 9.49 6.64
N ALA A 73 6.84 10.73 7.08
CA ALA A 73 5.90 11.65 6.43
C ALA A 73 6.14 11.82 4.92
N GLY A 74 7.40 11.99 4.50
CA GLY A 74 7.75 12.10 3.07
C GLY A 74 7.51 10.81 2.28
N LEU A 75 7.64 9.65 2.92
CA LEU A 75 7.38 8.36 2.29
C LEU A 75 5.86 8.12 2.17
N GLU A 76 5.10 8.42 3.21
CA GLU A 76 3.64 8.36 3.20
C GLU A 76 3.05 9.25 2.11
N GLU A 77 3.53 10.49 1.97
CA GLU A 77 3.09 11.43 0.95
C GLU A 77 3.39 10.91 -0.46
N ALA A 78 4.63 10.44 -0.70
CA ALA A 78 5.03 9.89 -1.98
C ALA A 78 4.17 8.69 -2.39
N ILE A 79 3.89 7.77 -1.46
CA ILE A 79 3.04 6.60 -1.71
C ILE A 79 1.58 7.04 -1.93
N SER A 80 1.08 7.99 -1.15
CA SER A 80 -0.28 8.52 -1.29
C SER A 80 -0.51 9.09 -2.69
N HIS A 81 0.43 9.87 -3.23
CA HIS A 81 0.35 10.38 -4.60
C HIS A 81 0.29 9.27 -5.65
N MET A 82 1.01 8.16 -5.46
CA MET A 82 0.94 7.02 -6.38
C MET A 82 -0.40 6.28 -6.29
N VAL A 83 -0.91 6.12 -5.08
CA VAL A 83 -2.19 5.46 -4.82
C VAL A 83 -3.35 6.28 -5.39
N VAL A 84 -3.37 7.60 -5.19
CA VAL A 84 -4.32 8.53 -5.84
C VAL A 84 -4.35 8.27 -7.34
N LYS A 85 -3.16 8.27 -7.97
CA LYS A 85 -3.06 8.05 -9.42
C LYS A 85 -3.65 6.71 -9.84
N THR A 86 -3.52 5.68 -9.01
CA THR A 86 -4.02 4.32 -9.30
C THR A 86 -5.53 4.19 -9.08
N VAL A 87 -6.09 4.92 -8.10
CA VAL A 87 -7.52 4.88 -7.76
C VAL A 87 -8.35 5.74 -8.70
N TYR A 88 -7.85 6.93 -9.07
CA TYR A 88 -8.62 7.94 -9.81
C TYR A 88 -8.34 7.99 -11.32
N ILE A 89 -7.25 7.37 -11.80
CA ILE A 89 -7.04 7.19 -13.23
C ILE A 89 -7.58 5.81 -13.58
N LYS A 90 -8.89 5.74 -13.87
CA LYS A 90 -9.55 4.56 -14.39
C LYS A 90 -10.41 4.93 -15.60
#